data_AF-U5NAQ1-F1
#
_entry.id   AF-U5NAQ1-F1
#
_cell.length_a   1.000
_cell.length_b   1.000
_cell.length_c   1.000
_cell.angle_alpha   90.00
_cell.angle_beta   90.00
_cell.angle_gamma   90.00
#
_symmetry.space_group_name_H-M   'P 1'
#
loop_
_entity.id
_entity.type
_entity.pdbx_description
1 polymer ?
#
loop_
_entity_poly.entity_id
_entity_poly.type
_entity_poly.pdbx_seq_one_letter_code
_entity_poly.pdbx_strand_id
1 'polypeptide(L)'
;MCYGKQWRWPRTKIKNLLALGISLKSAIQHGVSSKSYWQMFRTPVINQAISNVWLQEQGLLSVKDLWCKAQGYTGRKRKTLSSEPTC
;
A
#
# COMPACT_ATOMS: atom_id res chain seq x y z
N MET A 1 2.51 -2.96 -10.14
CA MET A 1 3.77 -3.72 -10.38
C MET A 1 5.05 -2.89 -10.23
N CYS A 2 4.99 -1.61 -9.82
CA CYS A 2 6.18 -0.74 -9.79
C CYS A 2 7.03 -0.95 -8.53
N TYR A 3 6.44 -0.79 -7.33
CA TYR A 3 7.15 -0.95 -6.06
C TYR A 3 7.74 -2.35 -5.86
N GLY A 4 7.05 -3.39 -6.31
CA GLY A 4 7.56 -4.77 -6.23
C GLY A 4 8.83 -4.97 -7.05
N LYS A 5 8.91 -4.33 -8.23
CA LYS A 5 10.08 -4.39 -9.11
C LYS A 5 11.21 -3.48 -8.61
N GLN A 6 10.86 -2.34 -8.02
CA GLN A 6 11.80 -1.45 -7.32
C GLN A 6 12.46 -2.15 -6.13
N TRP A 7 11.69 -2.93 -5.37
CA TRP A 7 12.20 -3.72 -4.25
C TRP A 7 12.68 -5.10 -4.71
N ARG A 8 13.66 -5.12 -5.62
CA ARG A 8 14.18 -6.34 -6.26
C ARG A 8 14.66 -7.41 -5.27
N TRP A 9 15.28 -6.98 -4.17
CA TRP A 9 15.93 -7.87 -3.20
C TRP A 9 15.03 -8.16 -1.99
N PRO A 10 14.98 -9.42 -1.49
CA PRO A 10 14.18 -9.77 -0.31
C PRO A 10 14.48 -8.88 0.91
N ARG A 11 15.77 -8.59 1.15
CA ARG A 11 16.19 -7.71 2.26
C ARG A 11 15.61 -6.30 2.14
N THR A 12 15.58 -5.74 0.92
CA THR A 12 15.00 -4.41 0.66
C THR A 12 13.50 -4.42 0.81
N LYS A 13 12.80 -5.45 0.33
CA LYS A 13 11.35 -5.61 0.58
C LYS A 13 11.05 -5.62 2.07
N ILE A 14 11.74 -6.47 2.83
CA ILE A 14 11.50 -6.61 4.28
C ILE A 14 11.72 -5.28 4.99
N LYS A 15 12.83 -4.58 4.70
CA LYS A 15 13.10 -3.25 5.28
C LYS A 15 12.00 -2.23 4.97
N ASN A 16 11.53 -2.19 3.73
CA ASN A 16 10.50 -1.23 3.33
C ASN A 16 9.14 -1.59 3.94
N LEU A 17 8.78 -2.87 4.00
CA LEU A 17 7.56 -3.35 4.64
C LEU A 17 7.55 -3.04 6.15
N LEU A 18 8.70 -3.18 6.82
CA LEU A 18 8.87 -2.78 8.22
C LEU A 18 8.72 -1.26 8.41
N ALA A 19 9.29 -0.46 7.52
CA ALA A 19 9.16 1.01 7.55
C ALA A 19 7.71 1.48 7.35
N LEU A 20 6.88 0.67 6.67
CA LEU A 20 5.44 0.91 6.49
C LEU A 20 4.59 0.42 7.67
N GLY A 21 5.20 -0.10 8.74
CA GLY A 21 4.50 -0.50 9.96
C GLY A 21 3.94 -1.92 9.96
N ILE A 22 4.40 -2.80 9.05
CA ILE A 22 3.97 -4.21 9.05
C ILE A 22 4.76 -5.00 10.09
N SER A 23 4.10 -5.96 10.75
CA SER A 23 4.75 -6.91 11.65
C SER A 23 5.89 -7.69 10.96
N LEU A 24 6.98 -7.90 11.70
CA LEU A 24 8.21 -8.52 11.19
C LEU A 24 7.98 -9.92 10.60
N LYS A 25 7.15 -10.74 11.26
CA LYS A 25 6.79 -12.08 10.78
C LYS A 25 6.15 -12.03 9.39
N SER A 26 5.18 -11.14 9.21
CA SER A 26 4.49 -10.94 7.93
C SER A 26 5.45 -10.40 6.88
N ALA A 27 6.27 -9.40 7.24
CA ALA A 27 7.28 -8.84 6.33
C ALA A 27 8.26 -9.90 5.81
N ILE A 28 8.75 -10.81 6.66
CA ILE A 28 9.63 -11.91 6.26
C ILE A 28 8.91 -12.89 5.34
N GLN A 29 7.70 -13.32 5.72
CA GLN A 29 6.90 -14.25 4.93
C GLN A 29 6.65 -13.70 3.52
N HIS A 30 6.34 -12.41 3.41
CA HIS A 30 6.08 -11.77 2.12
C HIS A 30 7.36 -11.38 1.36
N GLY A 31 8.48 -11.15 2.05
CA GLY A 31 9.76 -10.80 1.45
C GLY A 31 10.47 -11.97 0.78
N VAL A 32 10.38 -13.17 1.38
CA VAL A 32 11.07 -14.39 0.93
C VAL A 32 10.18 -15.27 0.03
N SER A 33 8.88 -14.97 -0.07
CA SER A 33 7.96 -15.75 -0.90
C SER A 33 8.41 -15.82 -2.36
N SER A 34 8.35 -17.03 -2.92
CA SER A 34 8.61 -17.33 -4.33
C SER A 34 7.42 -17.00 -5.25
N LYS A 35 6.33 -16.44 -4.70
CA LYS A 35 5.14 -16.04 -5.47
C LYS A 35 5.46 -14.92 -6.44
N SER A 36 4.75 -14.91 -7.57
CA SER A 36 4.87 -13.85 -8.56
C SER A 36 4.47 -12.49 -7.98
N TYR A 37 5.08 -11.41 -8.48
CA TYR A 37 4.81 -10.04 -8.02
C TYR A 37 3.32 -9.72 -7.98
N TRP A 38 2.56 -10.09 -9.02
CA TRP A 38 1.13 -9.81 -9.07
C TRP A 38 0.34 -10.56 -7.98
N GLN A 39 0.68 -11.81 -7.70
CA GLN A 39 0.06 -12.58 -6.62
C GLN A 39 0.37 -11.97 -5.25
N MET A 40 1.60 -11.48 -5.06
CA MET A 40 2.00 -10.82 -3.82
C MET A 40 1.23 -9.53 -3.58
N PHE A 41 1.08 -8.69 -4.59
CA PHE A 41 0.38 -7.40 -4.47
C PHE A 41 -1.12 -7.52 -4.20
N ARG A 42 -1.72 -8.70 -4.38
CA ARG A 42 -3.12 -8.97 -4.04
C ARG A 42 -3.31 -9.34 -2.56
N THR A 43 -2.23 -9.56 -1.82
CA THR A 43 -2.32 -9.98 -0.42
C THR A 43 -2.76 -8.81 0.47
N PRO A 44 -3.56 -9.07 1.52
CA PRO A 44 -4.05 -8.01 2.41
C PRO A 44 -2.91 -7.26 3.09
N VAL A 45 -1.82 -7.95 3.43
CA VAL A 45 -0.62 -7.35 4.04
C VAL A 45 -0.02 -6.27 3.15
N ILE A 46 0.14 -6.54 1.84
CA ILE A 46 0.68 -5.53 0.92
C ILE A 46 -0.32 -4.39 0.68
N ASN A 47 -1.62 -4.67 0.65
CA ASN A 47 -2.65 -3.63 0.53
C ASN A 47 -2.72 -2.72 1.76
N GLN A 48 -2.46 -3.26 2.96
CA GLN A 48 -2.32 -2.48 4.19
C GLN A 48 -1.06 -1.61 4.15
N ALA A 49 0.07 -2.18 3.73
CA ALA A 49 1.34 -1.47 3.61
C ALA A 49 1.29 -0.32 2.61
N ILE A 50 0.75 -0.61 1.42
CA ILE A 50 0.64 0.32 0.29
C ILE A 50 -0.80 0.82 0.28
N SER A 51 -1.17 1.51 1.36
CA SER A 51 -2.50 2.08 1.53
C SER A 51 -2.69 3.30 0.62
N ASN A 52 -3.95 3.64 0.32
CA ASN A 52 -4.26 4.86 -0.45
C ASN A 52 -3.77 6.13 0.26
N VAL A 53 -3.73 6.14 1.60
CA VAL A 53 -3.21 7.26 2.39
C VAL A 53 -1.71 7.43 2.12
N TRP A 54 -0.95 6.34 2.25
CA TRP A 54 0.48 6.36 1.96
C TRP A 54 0.77 6.78 0.51
N LEU A 55 -0.02 6.31 -0.46
CA LEU A 55 0.12 6.72 -1.86
C LEU A 55 -0.17 8.21 -2.07
N GLN A 56 -1.15 8.78 -1.36
CA GLN A 56 -1.44 10.21 -1.40
C GLN A 56 -0.28 11.03 -0.83
N GLU A 57 0.37 10.56 0.23
CA GLU A 57 1.58 11.19 0.80
C GLU A 57 2.76 11.17 -0.18
N GLN A 58 2.88 10.13 -1.01
CA GLN A 58 3.84 10.10 -2.12
C GLN A 58 3.47 11.03 -3.29
N GLY A 59 2.36 11.76 -3.20
CA GLY A 59 1.89 12.69 -4.22
C GLY A 59 0.97 12.08 -5.29
N LEU A 60 0.53 10.83 -5.14
CA LEU A 60 -0.43 10.24 -6.09
C LEU A 60 -1.84 10.74 -5.82
N LEU A 61 -2.46 11.27 -6.88
CA LEU A 61 -3.85 11.68 -6.86
C LEU A 61 -4.78 10.47 -7.07
N SER A 62 -5.86 10.43 -6.29
CA SER A 62 -6.93 9.45 -6.47
C SER A 62 -7.72 9.77 -7.75
N VAL A 63 -7.77 8.80 -8.67
CA VAL A 63 -8.57 8.92 -9.92
C VAL A 63 -10.05 9.16 -9.61
N LYS A 64 -10.55 8.51 -8.55
CA LYS A 64 -11.93 8.71 -8.09
C LYS A 64 -12.18 10.16 -7.69
N ASP A 65 -11.24 10.78 -7.00
CA ASP A 65 -11.39 12.16 -6.51
C ASP A 65 -11.38 13.13 -7.70
N LEU A 66 -10.51 12.89 -8.69
CA LEU A 66 -10.47 13.65 -9.94
C LEU A 66 -11.78 13.49 -10.72
N TRP A 67 -12.30 12.28 -10.81
CA TRP A 67 -13.56 12.01 -11.51
C TRP A 67 -14.76 12.66 -10.81
N CYS A 68 -14.86 12.54 -9.49
CA CYS A 68 -15.92 13.21 -8.72
C CYS A 68 -15.86 14.74 -8.88
N LYS A 69 -14.66 15.32 -8.89
CA LYS A 69 -14.45 16.75 -9.15
C LYS A 69 -14.95 17.14 -10.55
N ALA A 70 -14.66 16.33 -11.57
CA ALA A 70 -15.09 16.59 -12.94
C ALA A 70 -16.62 16.51 -13.14
N GLN A 71 -17.28 15.62 -12.40
CA GLN A 71 -18.74 15.42 -12.47
C GLN A 71 -19.55 16.41 -11.60
N GLY A 72 -18.89 17.33 -10.89
CA GLY A 72 -19.57 18.25 -9.98
C GLY A 72 -20.09 17.61 -8.69
N TYR A 73 -19.69 16.37 -8.38
CA TYR A 73 -19.97 15.76 -7.09
C TYR A 73 -19.12 16.45 -6.02
N THR A 74 -19.71 17.37 -5.26
CA THR A 74 -19.09 17.91 -4.03
C THR A 74 -19.15 16.83 -2.94
N GLY A 75 -18.24 15.85 -3.02
CA GLY A 75 -18.19 14.75 -2.08
C GLY A 75 -17.58 15.17 -0.74
N ARG A 76 -18.36 15.09 0.34
CA ARG A 76 -17.83 15.07 1.72
C ARG A 76 -16.68 14.07 1.77
N LYS A 77 -15.46 14.54 2.09
CA LYS A 77 -14.38 13.63 2.46
C LYS A 77 -14.87 12.84 3.67
N ARG A 78 -15.20 11.56 3.48
CA ARG A 78 -15.28 10.64 4.62
C ARG A 78 -13.92 10.71 5.29
N LYS A 79 -13.86 11.19 6.53
CA LYS A 79 -12.68 11.01 7.37
C LYS A 79 -12.39 9.52 7.30
N THR A 80 -11.30 9.13 6.65
CA THR A 80 -10.76 7.80 6.76
C THR A 80 -10.46 7.64 8.23
N LEU A 81 -11.34 6.92 8.95
CA LEU A 81 -11.05 6.45 10.29
C LEU A 81 -9.69 5.78 10.17
N SER A 82 -8.73 6.33 10.90
CA SER A 82 -7.43 5.76 11.13
C SER A 82 -7.64 4.28 11.47
N SER A 83 -7.44 3.40 10.50
CA SER A 83 -7.13 2.01 10.82
C SER A 83 -5.75 2.07 11.44
N GLU A 84 -5.74 2.23 12.76
CA GLU A 84 -4.56 2.02 13.59
C GLU A 84 -3.86 0.75 13.09
N PRO A 85 -2.53 0.77 12.90
CA PRO A 85 -1.81 -0.44 12.58
C PRO A 85 -2.05 -1.41 13.73
N THR A 86 -2.83 -2.46 13.46
CA THR A 86 -3.08 -3.50 14.44
C THR A 86 -1.76 -4.22 14.63
N CYS A 87 -1.23 -4.17 15.86
CA CYS A 87 0.05 -4.75 16.29
C CYS A 87 0.29 -6.17 15.75
#